data_AF-A0AAV0T6J5-F1
#
_entry.id   AF-A0AAV0T6J5-F1
#
_cell.length_a   1.000
_cell.length_b   1.000
_cell.length_c   1.000
_cell.angle_alpha   90.00
_cell.angle_beta   90.00
_cell.angle_gamma   90.00
#
_symmetry.space_group_name_H-M   'P 1'
#
loop_
_entity.id
_entity.type
_entity.pdbx_description
1 polymer ?
#
loop_
_entity_poly.entity_id
_entity_poly.type
_entity_poly.pdbx_seq_one_letter_code
_entity_poly.pdbx_strand_id
1 'polypeptide(L)'
;MVTLFCIIVGTKESVFPVDIDKRQSVGHLKDAIKAKRMYQFPADELQLYPAKMVEGKWLASSSDDVKQLKKGEKTHHVVELMKEDQKLQGEDYISDLLEGMEDPVGRQIHVLVVVPEEFTAVGNERKRQKVDEDACARAFDKLFEPEPRTDVGDDTSAIVRNFVNPPSCYESETEQTFIYLWDSLIATLLQRVIRGSYRRNTNASAATGLYRPDLCFYYGRSNVCVFRGEEKASGVLDVPIKELHEKLIWRYDDAPYIFGYAAVGLQVCLVAIRKDEMTERGAKAEIIETYDLGDLSSRLSFFLALLNLSTLFRPLVSLIQPMNVREYGIIRLGNGVQISFAENCVMKTYPFGYAK
;
A
#
# COMPACT_ATOMS: atom_id res chain seq x y z
N MET A 1 -41.04 25.40 1.71
CA MET A 1 -40.44 24.48 0.72
C MET A 1 -41.02 24.68 -0.67
N VAL A 2 -40.17 24.75 -1.69
CA VAL A 2 -40.47 24.82 -3.13
C VAL A 2 -39.59 23.83 -3.87
N THR A 3 -40.03 23.38 -5.05
CA THR A 3 -39.24 22.51 -5.92
C THR A 3 -38.76 23.30 -7.13
N LEU A 4 -37.44 23.48 -7.25
CA LEU A 4 -36.81 24.13 -8.39
C LEU A 4 -36.28 23.06 -9.35
N PHE A 5 -36.58 23.19 -10.63
CA PHE A 5 -35.96 22.34 -11.67
C PHE A 5 -34.70 23.02 -12.22
N CYS A 6 -33.57 22.36 -12.02
CA CYS A 6 -32.26 22.80 -12.45
C CYS A 6 -31.84 22.06 -13.73
N ILE A 7 -31.08 22.72 -14.61
CA ILE A 7 -30.46 22.09 -15.79
C ILE A 7 -28.97 22.41 -15.82
N ILE A 8 -28.13 21.43 -16.14
CA ILE A 8 -26.68 21.67 -16.32
C ILE A 8 -26.43 22.07 -17.76
N VAL A 9 -25.94 23.30 -17.95
CA VAL A 9 -25.66 23.86 -19.27
C VAL A 9 -24.50 23.11 -19.91
N GLY A 10 -24.65 22.70 -21.18
CA GLY A 10 -23.61 21.99 -21.93
C GLY A 10 -23.50 20.49 -21.63
N THR A 11 -24.41 19.94 -20.83
CA THR A 11 -24.49 18.49 -20.55
C THR A 11 -25.80 17.91 -21.07
N LYS A 12 -25.73 16.76 -21.74
CA LYS A 12 -26.92 16.05 -22.26
C LYS A 12 -27.82 15.57 -21.13
N GLU A 13 -29.14 15.65 -21.33
CA GLU A 13 -30.20 15.13 -20.45
C GLU A 13 -30.00 15.44 -18.95
N SER A 14 -29.72 16.71 -18.63
CA SER A 14 -29.21 17.11 -17.31
C SER A 14 -30.24 17.79 -16.39
N VAL A 15 -31.54 17.63 -16.65
CA VAL A 15 -32.59 18.27 -15.83
C VAL A 15 -32.88 17.46 -14.57
N PHE A 16 -32.90 18.10 -13.40
CA PHE A 16 -33.24 17.46 -12.13
C PHE A 16 -33.96 18.42 -11.17
N PRO A 17 -34.85 17.92 -10.31
CA PRO A 17 -35.51 18.72 -9.29
C PRO A 17 -34.61 18.94 -8.07
N VAL A 18 -34.78 20.04 -7.34
CA VAL A 18 -34.19 20.31 -6.02
C VAL A 18 -35.26 20.92 -5.13
N ASP A 19 -35.48 20.31 -3.96
CA ASP A 19 -36.40 20.81 -2.95
C ASP A 19 -35.65 21.72 -1.98
N ILE A 20 -36.13 22.95 -1.78
CA ILE A 20 -35.46 23.97 -0.98
C ILE A 20 -36.47 24.87 -0.26
N ASP A 21 -36.12 25.39 0.92
CA ASP A 21 -36.98 26.38 1.58
C ASP A 21 -36.81 27.78 0.97
N LYS A 22 -37.91 28.55 0.84
CA LYS A 22 -37.87 29.92 0.29
C LYS A 22 -36.98 30.85 1.14
N ARG A 23 -36.80 30.54 2.44
CA ARG A 23 -35.95 31.30 3.37
C ARG A 23 -34.49 30.87 3.37
N GLN A 24 -34.12 29.82 2.64
CA GLN A 24 -32.73 29.44 2.50
C GLN A 24 -32.02 30.31 1.46
N SER A 25 -30.69 30.35 1.52
CA SER A 25 -29.88 31.11 0.57
C SER A 25 -29.56 30.29 -0.68
N VAL A 26 -29.09 30.97 -1.73
CA VAL A 26 -28.53 30.35 -2.93
C VAL A 26 -27.31 29.48 -2.59
N GLY A 27 -26.54 29.79 -1.55
CA GLY A 27 -25.50 28.90 -1.03
C GLY A 27 -26.03 27.51 -0.66
N HIS A 28 -27.17 27.45 0.05
CA HIS A 28 -27.82 26.18 0.37
C HIS A 28 -28.32 25.45 -0.89
N LEU A 29 -28.73 26.20 -1.93
CA LEU A 29 -29.09 25.61 -3.23
C LEU A 29 -27.87 25.00 -3.93
N LYS A 30 -26.72 25.65 -3.90
CA LYS A 30 -25.46 25.11 -4.44
C LYS A 30 -25.08 23.81 -3.71
N ASP A 31 -25.17 23.79 -2.38
CA ASP A 31 -24.90 22.59 -1.58
C ASP A 31 -25.86 21.44 -1.93
N ALA A 32 -27.16 21.74 -2.08
CA ALA A 32 -28.16 20.74 -2.46
C ALA A 32 -27.91 20.17 -3.87
N ILE A 33 -27.54 21.02 -4.83
CA ILE A 33 -27.17 20.58 -6.19
C ILE A 33 -25.92 19.70 -6.15
N LYS A 34 -24.88 20.13 -5.43
CA LYS A 34 -23.64 19.37 -5.24
C LYS A 34 -23.92 17.99 -4.66
N ALA A 35 -24.66 17.91 -3.55
CA ALA A 35 -25.00 16.66 -2.90
C ALA A 35 -25.79 15.73 -3.83
N LYS A 36 -26.79 16.27 -4.55
CA LYS A 36 -27.65 15.50 -5.45
C LYS A 36 -26.93 14.97 -6.68
N ARG A 37 -25.93 15.69 -7.17
CA ARG A 37 -25.11 15.30 -8.33
C ARG A 37 -23.79 14.61 -7.93
N MET A 38 -23.54 14.48 -6.64
CA MET A 38 -22.34 13.86 -6.06
C MET A 38 -21.02 14.50 -6.56
N TYR A 39 -21.02 15.83 -6.72
CA TYR A 39 -19.82 16.55 -7.14
C TYR A 39 -18.76 16.57 -6.02
N GLN A 40 -17.51 16.33 -6.41
CA GLN A 40 -16.36 16.22 -5.49
C GLN A 40 -15.57 17.54 -5.34
N PHE A 41 -16.13 18.66 -5.80
CA PHE A 41 -15.55 20.00 -5.70
C PHE A 41 -16.39 20.91 -4.77
N PRO A 42 -15.83 21.98 -4.19
CA PRO A 42 -16.56 22.95 -3.35
C PRO A 42 -17.84 23.52 -4.01
N ALA A 43 -18.94 23.64 -3.27
CA ALA A 43 -20.23 24.01 -3.86
C ALA A 43 -20.25 25.43 -4.45
N ASP A 44 -19.42 26.32 -3.94
CA ASP A 44 -19.22 27.69 -4.38
C ASP A 44 -18.64 27.81 -5.80
N GLU A 45 -17.98 26.76 -6.31
CA GLU A 45 -17.54 26.68 -7.71
C GLU A 45 -18.70 26.55 -8.70
N LEU A 46 -19.90 26.16 -8.25
CA LEU A 46 -21.10 26.19 -9.10
C LEU A 46 -21.50 27.63 -9.38
N GLN A 47 -21.73 27.95 -10.64
CA GLN A 47 -22.37 29.20 -11.03
C GLN A 47 -23.83 28.93 -11.37
N LEU A 48 -24.73 29.67 -10.72
CA LEU A 48 -26.16 29.54 -10.90
C LEU A 48 -26.71 30.81 -11.54
N TYR A 49 -27.57 30.64 -12.54
CA TYR A 49 -28.25 31.73 -13.22
C TYR A 49 -29.76 31.48 -13.20
N PRO A 50 -30.57 32.54 -13.02
CA PRO A 50 -32.02 32.42 -13.04
C PRO A 50 -32.51 32.20 -14.48
N ALA A 51 -33.41 31.24 -14.69
CA ALA A 51 -34.02 30.98 -15.99
C ALA A 51 -35.27 31.87 -16.21
N LYS A 52 -35.14 33.17 -15.95
CA LYS A 52 -36.22 34.17 -16.01
C LYS A 52 -36.44 34.65 -17.45
N MET A 53 -37.70 34.69 -17.88
CA MET A 53 -38.13 35.36 -19.11
C MET A 53 -38.61 36.77 -18.82
N VAL A 54 -38.59 37.63 -19.85
CA VAL A 54 -38.98 39.05 -19.78
C VAL A 54 -40.41 39.27 -19.26
N GLU A 55 -41.29 38.27 -19.34
CA GLU A 55 -42.70 38.34 -18.89
C GLU A 55 -42.93 37.87 -17.44
N GLY A 56 -41.89 37.72 -16.61
CA GLY A 56 -42.05 37.17 -15.25
C GLY A 56 -42.36 35.66 -15.23
N LYS A 57 -42.04 34.97 -16.32
CA LYS A 57 -42.27 33.53 -16.53
C LYS A 57 -40.96 32.75 -16.52
N TRP A 58 -41.02 31.49 -16.12
CA TRP A 58 -39.88 30.58 -16.20
C TRP A 58 -39.68 30.01 -17.61
N LEU A 59 -38.46 29.61 -17.92
CA LEU A 59 -38.10 28.94 -19.17
C LEU A 59 -38.85 27.60 -19.30
N ALA A 60 -39.83 27.54 -20.21
CA ALA A 60 -40.66 26.36 -20.40
C ALA A 60 -39.84 25.16 -20.92
N SER A 61 -40.06 23.96 -20.36
CA SER A 61 -39.35 22.74 -20.78
C SER A 61 -39.60 22.31 -22.23
N SER A 62 -40.66 22.84 -22.84
CA SER A 62 -41.05 22.62 -24.23
C SER A 62 -40.47 23.64 -25.21
N SER A 63 -39.78 24.70 -24.73
CA SER A 63 -39.14 25.68 -25.60
C SER A 63 -37.99 25.07 -26.39
N ASP A 64 -37.69 25.64 -27.55
CA ASP A 64 -36.59 25.16 -28.38
C ASP A 64 -35.24 25.35 -27.71
N ASP A 65 -35.09 26.39 -26.88
CA ASP A 65 -33.90 26.60 -26.05
C ASP A 65 -33.66 25.42 -25.08
N VAL A 66 -34.69 24.94 -24.39
CA VAL A 66 -34.55 23.79 -23.47
C VAL A 66 -34.30 22.49 -24.22
N LYS A 67 -34.89 22.31 -25.41
CA LYS A 67 -34.61 21.13 -26.25
C LYS A 67 -33.15 21.11 -26.69
N GLN A 68 -32.58 22.25 -27.08
CA GLN A 68 -31.17 22.36 -27.43
C GLN A 68 -30.27 22.17 -26.21
N LEU A 69 -30.63 22.75 -25.05
CA LEU A 69 -29.89 22.52 -23.80
C LEU A 69 -29.85 21.05 -23.40
N LYS A 70 -30.96 20.32 -23.55
CA LYS A 70 -31.00 18.86 -23.29
C LYS A 70 -30.11 18.06 -24.24
N LYS A 71 -29.79 18.60 -25.42
CA LYS A 71 -28.81 18.02 -26.37
C LYS A 71 -27.37 18.45 -26.05
N GLY A 72 -27.16 19.31 -25.07
CA GLY A 72 -25.85 19.87 -24.70
C GLY A 72 -25.44 21.12 -25.51
N GLU A 73 -26.35 21.67 -26.32
CA GLU A 73 -26.12 22.86 -27.13
C GLU A 73 -26.55 24.13 -26.39
N LYS A 74 -25.86 25.26 -26.65
CA LYS A 74 -26.22 26.57 -26.08
C LYS A 74 -26.81 27.45 -27.17
N THR A 75 -28.04 27.90 -26.97
CA THR A 75 -28.69 28.93 -27.79
C THR A 75 -28.23 30.34 -27.39
N HIS A 76 -28.28 31.30 -28.32
CA HIS A 76 -27.98 32.72 -28.04
C HIS A 76 -28.77 33.26 -26.84
N HIS A 77 -30.06 32.90 -26.75
CA HIS A 77 -30.92 33.30 -25.64
C HIS A 77 -30.44 32.79 -24.28
N VAL A 78 -29.95 31.55 -24.20
CA VAL A 78 -29.40 30.99 -22.97
C VAL A 78 -28.08 31.65 -22.59
N VAL A 79 -27.24 31.97 -23.59
CA VAL A 79 -26.00 32.74 -23.34
C VAL A 79 -26.32 34.11 -22.76
N GLU A 80 -27.40 34.74 -23.21
CA GLU A 80 -27.86 36.03 -22.69
C GLU A 80 -28.38 35.97 -21.24
N LEU A 81 -29.02 34.87 -20.85
CA LEU A 81 -29.42 34.61 -19.45
C LEU A 81 -28.23 34.30 -18.52
N MET A 82 -27.04 34.08 -19.09
CA MET A 82 -25.83 33.70 -18.36
C MET A 82 -24.79 34.81 -18.30
N LYS A 83 -25.21 36.07 -18.45
CA LYS A 83 -24.32 37.23 -18.25
C LYS A 83 -23.97 37.36 -16.76
N GLU A 84 -22.76 37.83 -16.47
CA GLU A 84 -22.22 37.91 -15.09
C GLU A 84 -23.06 38.77 -14.14
N ASP A 85 -23.77 39.78 -14.66
CA ASP A 85 -24.68 40.63 -13.89
C ASP A 85 -25.95 39.91 -13.42
N GLN A 86 -26.31 38.78 -14.04
CA GLN A 86 -27.46 37.94 -13.68
C GLN A 86 -27.10 36.75 -12.80
N LYS A 87 -25.82 36.61 -12.43
CA LYS A 87 -25.33 35.51 -11.62
C LYS A 87 -25.87 35.61 -10.19
N LEU A 88 -26.45 34.52 -9.70
CA LEU A 88 -26.97 34.44 -8.34
C LEU A 88 -25.81 34.38 -7.34
N GLN A 89 -25.82 35.28 -6.35
CA GLN A 89 -24.81 35.35 -5.30
C GLN A 89 -25.18 34.39 -4.16
N GLY A 90 -24.19 33.91 -3.41
CA GLY A 90 -24.42 32.86 -2.40
C GLY A 90 -25.26 33.33 -1.22
N GLU A 91 -25.24 34.63 -0.95
CA GLU A 91 -25.91 35.31 0.15
C GLU A 91 -27.37 35.65 -0.16
N ASP A 92 -27.75 35.66 -1.44
CA ASP A 92 -29.11 35.95 -1.89
C ASP A 92 -30.08 34.88 -1.37
N TYR A 93 -31.30 35.27 -1.01
CA TYR A 93 -32.32 34.31 -0.60
C TYR A 93 -33.05 33.74 -1.81
N ILE A 94 -33.56 32.52 -1.67
CA ILE A 94 -34.43 31.91 -2.69
C ILE A 94 -35.72 32.73 -2.88
N SER A 95 -36.17 33.47 -1.85
CA SER A 95 -37.26 34.45 -2.00
C SER A 95 -36.98 35.50 -3.08
N ASP A 96 -35.74 35.96 -3.19
CA ASP A 96 -35.33 37.05 -4.08
C ASP A 96 -35.25 36.53 -5.53
N LEU A 97 -34.83 35.27 -5.68
CA LEU A 97 -34.93 34.54 -6.96
C LEU A 97 -36.38 34.44 -7.44
N LEU A 98 -37.33 34.20 -6.53
CA LEU A 98 -38.75 34.02 -6.85
C LEU A 98 -39.52 35.34 -6.97
N GLU A 99 -38.94 36.46 -6.56
CA GLU A 99 -39.62 37.76 -6.59
C GLU A 99 -39.98 38.16 -8.03
N GLY A 100 -41.23 38.58 -8.22
CA GLY A 100 -41.78 38.99 -9.52
C GLY A 100 -42.03 37.83 -10.51
N MET A 101 -41.90 36.58 -10.06
CA MET A 101 -42.09 35.39 -10.90
C MET A 101 -43.36 34.62 -10.53
N GLU A 102 -43.92 33.91 -11.50
CA GLU A 102 -44.93 32.86 -11.22
C GLU A 102 -44.35 31.80 -10.27
N ASP A 103 -45.20 31.22 -9.40
CA ASP A 103 -44.75 30.16 -8.50
C ASP A 103 -44.21 28.97 -9.30
N PRO A 104 -43.06 28.38 -8.90
CA PRO A 104 -42.44 27.25 -9.59
C PRO A 104 -43.40 26.06 -9.77
N VAL A 105 -43.65 25.66 -11.02
CA VAL A 105 -44.45 24.46 -11.34
C VAL A 105 -43.66 23.47 -12.21
N GLY A 106 -44.18 22.25 -12.32
CA GLY A 106 -43.58 21.23 -13.17
C GLY A 106 -43.50 21.65 -14.63
N ARG A 107 -42.56 21.06 -15.39
CA ARG A 107 -42.31 21.34 -16.82
C ARG A 107 -41.75 22.74 -17.11
N GLN A 108 -41.14 23.38 -16.13
CA GLN A 108 -40.38 24.62 -16.28
C GLN A 108 -38.95 24.39 -15.80
N ILE A 109 -38.00 25.15 -16.33
CA ILE A 109 -36.63 25.25 -15.85
C ILE A 109 -36.51 26.56 -15.09
N HIS A 110 -35.98 26.49 -13.87
CA HIS A 110 -35.92 27.61 -12.95
C HIS A 110 -34.49 28.11 -12.78
N VAL A 111 -33.51 27.20 -12.85
CA VAL A 111 -32.09 27.51 -12.60
C VAL A 111 -31.22 26.86 -13.67
N LEU A 112 -30.37 27.66 -14.30
CA LEU A 112 -29.28 27.21 -15.17
C LEU A 112 -28.03 27.01 -14.31
N VAL A 113 -27.44 25.81 -14.38
CA VAL A 113 -26.27 25.42 -13.59
C VAL A 113 -25.06 25.32 -14.52
N VAL A 114 -24.02 26.09 -14.25
CA VAL A 114 -22.72 25.95 -14.91
C VAL A 114 -21.77 25.25 -13.96
N VAL A 115 -21.18 24.19 -14.48
CA VAL A 115 -20.17 23.38 -13.79
C VAL A 115 -18.79 23.77 -14.38
N PRO A 116 -17.73 23.88 -13.57
CA PRO A 116 -16.39 24.22 -14.08
C PRO A 116 -15.96 23.29 -15.23
N GLU A 117 -15.32 23.85 -16.26
CA GLU A 117 -14.99 23.14 -17.52
C GLU A 117 -14.22 21.84 -17.28
N GLU A 118 -13.41 21.80 -16.23
CA GLU A 118 -12.62 20.64 -15.78
C GLU A 118 -13.47 19.39 -15.51
N PHE A 119 -14.77 19.56 -15.28
CA PHE A 119 -15.73 18.50 -14.97
C PHE A 119 -16.81 18.34 -16.06
N THR A 120 -16.65 18.96 -17.24
CA THR A 120 -17.59 18.87 -18.37
C THR A 120 -17.16 17.83 -19.42
N ALA A 121 -18.14 17.17 -20.05
CA ALA A 121 -17.91 16.07 -20.99
C ALA A 121 -17.13 16.47 -22.27
N VAL A 122 -17.16 17.75 -22.67
CA VAL A 122 -16.49 18.26 -23.89
C VAL A 122 -14.99 18.47 -23.66
N GLY A 123 -14.57 18.78 -22.43
CA GLY A 123 -13.14 18.82 -22.05
C GLY A 123 -12.47 17.44 -22.10
N ASN A 124 -13.24 16.35 -22.00
CA ASN A 124 -12.73 14.97 -21.98
C ASN A 124 -12.23 14.47 -23.34
N GLU A 125 -12.72 15.00 -24.46
CA GLU A 125 -12.32 14.53 -25.80
C GLU A 125 -10.95 15.06 -26.24
N ARG A 126 -10.65 16.35 -25.99
CA ARG A 126 -9.30 16.92 -26.24
C ARG A 126 -8.27 16.44 -25.23
N LYS A 127 -8.69 16.08 -24.01
CA LYS A 127 -7.84 15.45 -23.00
C LYS A 127 -7.52 14.00 -23.34
N ARG A 128 -8.43 13.18 -23.89
CA ARG A 128 -8.18 11.76 -24.21
C ARG A 128 -6.89 11.48 -25.01
N GLN A 129 -6.43 12.42 -25.83
CA GLN A 129 -5.21 12.24 -26.64
C GLN A 129 -3.92 12.76 -25.97
N LYS A 130 -4.02 13.59 -24.93
CA LYS A 130 -2.88 14.17 -24.19
C LYS A 130 -2.81 13.72 -22.73
N VAL A 131 -3.89 13.13 -22.23
CA VAL A 131 -4.07 12.59 -20.86
C VAL A 131 -3.65 11.14 -20.77
N ASP A 132 -3.49 10.39 -21.86
CA ASP A 132 -3.05 8.99 -21.76
C ASP A 132 -1.61 8.87 -21.20
N GLU A 133 -0.73 9.81 -21.56
CA GLU A 133 0.62 9.93 -20.99
C GLU A 133 0.61 10.56 -19.58
N ASP A 134 -0.16 11.63 -19.39
CA ASP A 134 -0.13 12.45 -18.16
C ASP A 134 -1.02 11.88 -17.04
N ALA A 135 -2.04 11.09 -17.36
CA ALA A 135 -2.84 10.35 -16.37
C ALA A 135 -2.17 9.08 -15.91
N CYS A 136 -1.33 8.42 -16.73
CA CYS A 136 -0.46 7.37 -16.20
C CYS A 136 0.48 7.95 -15.13
N ALA A 137 1.07 9.12 -15.39
CA ALA A 137 1.92 9.82 -14.41
C ALA A 137 1.15 10.25 -13.15
N ARG A 138 -0.02 10.90 -13.31
CA ARG A 138 -0.82 11.36 -12.16
C ARG A 138 -1.53 10.25 -11.39
N ALA A 139 -1.93 9.16 -12.05
CA ALA A 139 -2.44 7.99 -11.36
C ALA A 139 -1.33 7.33 -10.54
N PHE A 140 -0.08 7.34 -11.03
CA PHE A 140 1.09 6.99 -10.22
C PHE A 140 1.23 7.94 -9.02
N ASP A 141 1.23 9.25 -9.23
CA ASP A 141 1.39 10.25 -8.16
C ASP A 141 0.27 10.19 -7.11
N LYS A 142 -0.96 9.86 -7.51
CA LYS A 142 -2.13 9.79 -6.61
C LYS A 142 -2.29 8.44 -5.91
N LEU A 143 -1.80 7.36 -6.52
CA LEU A 143 -1.69 6.05 -5.87
C LEU A 143 -0.58 6.05 -4.81
N PHE A 144 0.41 6.93 -4.96
CA PHE A 144 1.51 7.18 -4.01
C PHE A 144 1.44 8.56 -3.36
N GLU A 145 0.28 9.25 -3.36
CA GLU A 145 0.12 10.51 -2.63
C GLU A 145 0.42 10.17 -1.16
N PRO A 146 1.57 10.61 -0.61
CA PRO A 146 1.93 10.24 0.74
C PRO A 146 0.85 10.84 1.63
N GLU A 147 0.26 10.02 2.50
CA GLU A 147 -0.55 10.53 3.61
C GLU A 147 0.14 11.75 4.23
N PRO A 148 -0.62 12.76 4.72
CA PRO A 148 -0.04 13.97 5.27
C PRO A 148 1.14 13.58 6.13
N ARG A 149 2.34 14.13 5.83
CA ARG A 149 3.61 13.76 6.47
C ARG A 149 3.47 13.92 7.99
N THR A 150 2.91 12.92 8.65
CA THR A 150 3.34 12.46 9.95
C THR A 150 4.84 12.33 9.79
N ASP A 151 5.63 12.87 10.71
CA ASP A 151 7.06 12.55 10.76
C ASP A 151 7.16 11.03 10.60
N VAL A 152 7.54 10.58 9.40
CA VAL A 152 7.84 9.20 9.14
C VAL A 152 9.07 9.02 9.98
N GLY A 153 8.90 8.45 11.18
CA GLY A 153 9.98 8.34 12.14
C GLY A 153 11.22 7.83 11.41
N ASP A 154 12.39 8.39 11.72
CA ASP A 154 13.64 8.11 10.99
C ASP A 154 13.84 6.61 10.71
N ASP A 155 13.37 5.76 11.62
CA ASP A 155 13.32 4.30 11.48
C ASP A 155 12.48 3.79 10.30
N THR A 156 11.25 4.27 10.09
CA THR A 156 10.40 3.85 8.96
C THR A 156 11.01 4.28 7.63
N SER A 157 11.55 5.51 7.58
CA SER A 157 12.27 6.00 6.40
C SER A 157 13.51 5.16 6.11
N ALA A 158 14.29 4.83 7.16
CA ALA A 158 15.46 3.97 7.04
C ALA A 158 15.13 2.55 6.57
N ILE A 159 14.01 1.97 7.05
CA ILE A 159 13.56 0.65 6.61
C ILE A 159 13.20 0.65 5.13
N VAL A 160 12.28 1.54 4.71
CA VAL A 160 11.79 1.56 3.32
C VAL A 160 12.92 1.90 2.35
N ARG A 161 13.83 2.81 2.74
CA ARG A 161 14.99 3.18 1.92
C ARG A 161 15.85 1.98 1.54
N ASN A 162 16.06 1.02 2.44
CA ASN A 162 16.86 -0.17 2.15
C ASN A 162 16.26 -1.03 1.04
N PHE A 163 14.93 -1.08 0.90
CA PHE A 163 14.26 -1.86 -0.15
C PHE A 163 14.14 -1.09 -1.47
N VAL A 164 13.96 0.23 -1.40
CA VAL A 164 13.93 1.08 -2.61
C VAL A 164 15.32 1.15 -3.23
N ASN A 165 16.32 1.42 -2.41
CA ASN A 165 17.73 1.61 -2.79
C ASN A 165 18.62 0.67 -1.96
N PRO A 166 18.65 -0.64 -2.27
CA PRO A 166 19.48 -1.58 -1.57
C PRO A 166 20.96 -1.25 -1.74
N PRO A 167 21.83 -1.69 -0.82
CA PRO A 167 23.25 -1.49 -0.98
C PRO A 167 23.74 -2.12 -2.28
N SER A 168 24.50 -1.36 -3.07
CA SER A 168 24.99 -1.81 -4.36
C SER A 168 26.03 -2.92 -4.21
N CYS A 169 25.83 -4.02 -4.93
CA CYS A 169 26.85 -5.05 -5.10
C CYS A 169 27.91 -4.53 -6.09
N TYR A 170 28.96 -3.87 -5.60
CA TYR A 170 30.03 -3.34 -6.46
C TYR A 170 30.85 -4.49 -7.05
N GLU A 171 30.59 -4.81 -8.33
CA GLU A 171 31.45 -5.47 -9.35
C GLU A 171 32.24 -6.75 -8.99
N SER A 172 32.08 -7.28 -7.77
CA SER A 172 32.61 -8.58 -7.38
C SER A 172 31.50 -9.39 -6.73
N GLU A 173 31.05 -10.42 -7.46
CA GLU A 173 30.06 -11.43 -7.07
C GLU A 173 30.60 -12.35 -5.96
N THR A 174 31.18 -11.76 -4.91
CA THR A 174 31.62 -12.51 -3.74
C THR A 174 30.45 -12.69 -2.80
N GLU A 175 30.43 -13.82 -2.10
CA GLU A 175 29.47 -14.13 -1.05
C GLU A 175 29.33 -13.00 -0.02
N GLN A 176 30.45 -12.33 0.30
CA GLN A 176 30.51 -11.23 1.24
C GLN A 176 29.65 -10.02 0.82
N THR A 177 29.56 -9.75 -0.49
CA THR A 177 28.76 -8.66 -1.04
C THR A 177 27.27 -8.94 -0.87
N PHE A 178 26.85 -10.18 -1.15
CA PHE A 178 25.47 -10.59 -0.99
C PHE A 178 25.05 -10.72 0.48
N ILE A 179 25.95 -11.16 1.37
CA ILE A 179 25.72 -11.18 2.83
C ILE A 179 25.28 -9.80 3.33
N TYR A 180 25.92 -8.73 2.86
CA TYR A 180 25.54 -7.36 3.24
C TYR A 180 24.15 -6.98 2.73
N LEU A 181 23.82 -7.38 1.49
CA LEU A 181 22.48 -7.18 0.92
C LEU A 181 21.41 -7.91 1.75
N TRP A 182 21.57 -9.22 1.98
CA TRP A 182 20.61 -10.03 2.73
C TRP A 182 20.48 -9.56 4.18
N ASP A 183 21.57 -9.18 4.85
CA ASP A 183 21.51 -8.61 6.21
C ASP A 183 20.74 -7.28 6.25
N SER A 184 20.95 -6.41 5.25
CA SER A 184 20.29 -5.11 5.16
C SER A 184 18.78 -5.24 4.94
N LEU A 185 18.35 -6.23 4.14
CA LEU A 185 16.95 -6.44 3.80
C LEU A 185 16.22 -7.33 4.81
N ILE A 186 16.86 -8.37 5.32
CA ILE A 186 16.19 -9.40 6.13
C ILE A 186 16.47 -9.18 7.61
N ALA A 187 17.73 -9.34 8.03
CA ALA A 187 18.11 -9.33 9.44
C ALA A 187 17.78 -7.99 10.10
N THR A 188 18.15 -6.91 9.43
CA THR A 188 17.94 -5.54 9.89
C THR A 188 16.45 -5.19 9.96
N LEU A 189 15.65 -5.62 8.97
CA LEU A 189 14.20 -5.43 9.01
C LEU A 189 13.61 -6.13 10.23
N LEU A 190 13.86 -7.44 10.39
CA LEU A 190 13.32 -8.24 11.47
C LEU A 190 13.73 -7.67 12.83
N GLN A 191 14.96 -7.18 12.99
CA GLN A 191 15.43 -6.57 14.23
C GLN A 191 14.74 -5.24 14.55
N ARG A 192 14.31 -4.48 13.54
CA ARG A 192 13.60 -3.21 13.73
C ARG A 192 12.11 -3.39 14.02
N VAL A 193 11.46 -4.31 13.32
CA VAL A 193 10.00 -4.50 13.43
C VAL A 193 9.62 -5.49 14.53
N ILE A 194 10.58 -6.30 14.99
CA ILE A 194 10.38 -7.29 16.05
C ILE A 194 11.42 -7.08 17.15
N ARG A 195 10.97 -7.17 18.42
CA ARG A 195 11.90 -7.28 19.54
C ARG A 195 12.57 -8.64 19.48
N GLY A 196 13.78 -8.72 18.94
CA GLY A 196 14.52 -9.98 18.76
C GLY A 196 16.01 -9.77 18.59
N SER A 197 16.72 -10.85 18.30
CA SER A 197 18.15 -10.81 17.94
C SER A 197 18.44 -11.81 16.85
N TYR A 198 19.38 -11.50 15.97
CA TYR A 198 19.87 -12.45 14.97
C TYR A 198 21.33 -12.83 15.25
N ARG A 199 21.75 -13.97 14.69
CA ARG A 199 23.14 -14.42 14.68
C ARG A 199 23.50 -14.90 13.29
N ARG A 200 24.64 -14.41 12.80
CA ARG A 200 25.32 -14.90 11.60
C ARG A 200 26.30 -16.00 11.96
N ASN A 201 26.40 -17.00 11.09
CA ASN A 201 27.46 -17.99 11.13
C ASN A 201 28.48 -17.67 10.03
N THR A 202 29.51 -16.89 10.34
CA THR A 202 30.50 -16.40 9.36
C THR A 202 31.60 -17.43 9.01
N ASN A 203 31.44 -18.69 9.39
CA ASN A 203 32.50 -19.70 9.26
C ASN A 203 32.51 -20.33 7.86
N ALA A 204 32.85 -19.53 6.85
CA ALA A 204 33.00 -19.94 5.45
C ALA A 204 34.12 -20.99 5.21
N SER A 205 34.92 -21.35 6.23
CA SER A 205 36.11 -22.20 6.07
C SER A 205 36.40 -23.19 7.22
N ALA A 206 35.48 -23.38 8.17
CA ALA A 206 35.67 -24.35 9.27
C ALA A 206 34.63 -25.47 9.23
N ALA A 207 35.00 -26.67 9.69
CA ALA A 207 34.13 -27.86 9.79
C ALA A 207 32.78 -27.62 10.54
N THR A 208 32.63 -26.49 11.21
CA THR A 208 31.38 -26.02 11.85
C THR A 208 30.33 -25.47 10.87
N GLY A 209 30.71 -25.05 9.66
CA GLY A 209 29.77 -24.52 8.65
C GLY A 209 28.77 -25.57 8.14
N LEU A 210 29.07 -26.85 8.33
CA LEU A 210 28.24 -27.97 7.88
C LEU A 210 26.97 -28.21 8.71
N TYR A 211 26.80 -27.56 9.87
CA TYR A 211 25.81 -27.98 10.88
C TYR A 211 25.01 -26.82 11.49
N ARG A 212 25.05 -25.63 10.90
CA ARG A 212 24.31 -24.46 11.41
C ARG A 212 23.84 -23.61 10.24
N PRO A 213 22.64 -23.01 10.33
CA PRO A 213 22.22 -22.02 9.37
C PRO A 213 23.15 -20.81 9.33
N ASP A 214 23.30 -20.23 8.14
CA ASP A 214 24.04 -18.98 7.92
C ASP A 214 23.45 -17.81 8.71
N LEU A 215 22.12 -17.79 8.84
CA LEU A 215 21.40 -16.82 9.66
C LEU A 215 20.38 -17.49 10.58
N CYS A 216 20.37 -17.08 11.84
CA CYS A 216 19.36 -17.49 12.83
C CYS A 216 18.73 -16.26 13.48
N PHE A 217 17.41 -16.19 13.55
CA PHE A 217 16.67 -15.13 14.24
C PHE A 217 15.88 -15.69 15.43
N TYR A 218 15.98 -14.97 16.55
CA TYR A 218 15.37 -15.32 17.83
C TYR A 218 14.37 -14.23 18.24
N TYR A 219 13.13 -14.63 18.48
CA TYR A 219 12.08 -13.71 18.94
C TYR A 219 12.20 -13.45 20.44
N GLY A 220 12.16 -12.17 20.84
CA GLY A 220 12.19 -11.74 22.23
C GLY A 220 13.45 -12.19 22.96
N ARG A 221 13.26 -12.85 24.11
CA ARG A 221 14.31 -13.53 24.87
C ARG A 221 14.26 -15.05 24.68
N SER A 222 13.55 -15.52 23.65
CA SER A 222 13.46 -16.93 23.36
C SER A 222 14.83 -17.50 23.01
N ASN A 223 15.04 -18.73 23.43
CA ASN A 223 16.20 -19.52 23.08
C ASN A 223 15.98 -20.31 21.79
N VAL A 224 14.84 -20.14 21.12
CA VAL A 224 14.42 -20.87 19.93
C VAL A 224 14.67 -20.03 18.68
N CYS A 225 15.30 -20.63 17.66
CA CYS A 225 15.42 -20.05 16.33
C CYS A 225 14.09 -20.22 15.58
N VAL A 226 13.42 -19.10 15.27
CA VAL A 226 12.09 -19.13 14.61
C VAL A 226 12.13 -18.74 13.14
N PHE A 227 13.24 -18.15 12.72
CA PHE A 227 13.49 -17.80 11.34
C PHE A 227 14.96 -18.06 11.00
N ARG A 228 15.22 -18.90 10.00
CA ARG A 228 16.56 -19.36 9.62
C ARG A 228 16.89 -19.10 8.15
N GLY A 229 18.18 -18.92 7.83
CA GLY A 229 18.67 -18.60 6.49
C GLY A 229 19.80 -19.51 6.05
N GLU A 230 19.77 -19.94 4.78
CA GLU A 230 20.92 -20.54 4.07
C GLU A 230 21.17 -19.74 2.78
N GLU A 231 22.44 -19.46 2.50
CA GLU A 231 22.85 -18.50 1.48
C GLU A 231 23.97 -19.07 0.61
N LYS A 232 23.93 -18.77 -0.69
CA LYS A 232 25.01 -19.06 -1.63
C LYS A 232 25.26 -17.85 -2.53
N ALA A 233 26.51 -17.57 -2.85
CA ALA A 233 26.84 -16.50 -3.80
C ALA A 233 26.29 -16.78 -5.21
N SER A 234 26.32 -18.04 -5.64
CA SER A 234 25.89 -18.49 -6.96
C SER A 234 25.44 -19.97 -6.91
N GLY A 235 24.78 -20.44 -7.97
CA GLY A 235 24.30 -21.82 -8.10
C GLY A 235 22.79 -21.95 -8.26
N VAL A 236 22.24 -23.10 -7.88
CA VAL A 236 20.81 -23.42 -7.97
C VAL A 236 20.17 -23.25 -6.60
N LEU A 237 19.01 -22.59 -6.56
CA LEU A 237 18.27 -22.25 -5.32
C LEU A 237 17.83 -23.49 -4.51
N ASP A 238 17.63 -24.64 -5.16
CA ASP A 238 17.30 -25.89 -4.50
C ASP A 238 18.36 -26.35 -3.49
N VAL A 239 19.63 -25.97 -3.70
CA VAL A 239 20.74 -26.33 -2.80
C VAL A 239 20.54 -25.71 -1.41
N PRO A 240 20.48 -24.36 -1.25
CA PRO A 240 20.22 -23.77 0.06
C PRO A 240 18.84 -24.15 0.63
N ILE A 241 17.82 -24.34 -0.21
CA ILE A 241 16.50 -24.82 0.27
C ILE A 241 16.63 -26.20 0.92
N LYS A 242 17.37 -27.12 0.31
CA LYS A 242 17.60 -28.45 0.87
C LYS A 242 18.43 -28.38 2.14
N GLU A 243 19.49 -27.57 2.16
CA GLU A 243 20.36 -27.38 3.33
C GLU A 243 19.60 -26.86 4.56
N LEU A 244 18.55 -26.04 4.38
CA LEU A 244 17.71 -25.53 5.47
C LEU A 244 17.05 -26.61 6.33
N HIS A 245 16.76 -27.78 5.76
CA HIS A 245 15.98 -28.81 6.46
C HIS A 245 16.65 -30.18 6.49
N GLU A 246 17.61 -30.48 5.60
CA GLU A 246 18.21 -31.81 5.46
C GLU A 246 18.87 -32.32 6.75
N LYS A 247 19.46 -31.42 7.54
CA LYS A 247 20.11 -31.75 8.82
C LYS A 247 19.30 -31.36 10.04
N LEU A 248 18.17 -30.68 9.83
CA LEU A 248 17.34 -30.18 10.91
C LEU A 248 16.60 -31.33 11.59
N ILE A 249 16.85 -31.46 12.89
CA ILE A 249 16.07 -32.35 13.77
C ILE A 249 14.92 -31.53 14.33
N TRP A 250 13.69 -31.90 14.00
CA TRP A 250 12.48 -31.24 14.47
C TRP A 250 12.37 -31.30 16.00
N ARG A 251 12.39 -30.14 16.65
CA ARG A 251 12.31 -29.97 18.11
C ARG A 251 11.40 -28.82 18.53
N TYR A 252 10.55 -28.34 17.62
CA TYR A 252 9.68 -27.18 17.86
C TYR A 252 8.31 -27.57 18.43
N ASP A 253 8.23 -28.68 19.17
CA ASP A 253 7.02 -29.20 19.84
C ASP A 253 5.74 -29.07 19.01
N ASP A 254 4.75 -28.32 19.54
CA ASP A 254 3.41 -28.11 18.98
C ASP A 254 3.37 -27.05 17.85
N ALA A 255 4.51 -26.46 17.48
CA ALA A 255 4.57 -25.52 16.37
C ALA A 255 4.25 -26.23 15.04
N PRO A 256 3.34 -25.68 14.21
CA PRO A 256 3.03 -26.28 12.91
C PRO A 256 4.16 -26.11 11.88
N TYR A 257 4.92 -25.02 12.01
CA TYR A 257 6.04 -24.66 11.14
C TYR A 257 6.96 -23.66 11.84
N ILE A 258 8.22 -23.60 11.45
CA ILE A 258 9.05 -22.40 11.60
C ILE A 258 9.25 -21.77 10.22
N PHE A 259 9.80 -20.57 10.17
CA PHE A 259 10.04 -19.91 8.89
C PHE A 259 11.53 -19.91 8.53
N GLY A 260 11.81 -19.62 7.27
CA GLY A 260 13.16 -19.37 6.83
C GLY A 260 13.23 -18.77 5.44
N TYR A 261 14.46 -18.57 4.98
CA TYR A 261 14.73 -18.20 3.60
C TYR A 261 15.95 -18.94 3.07
N ALA A 262 15.93 -19.18 1.77
CA ALA A 262 17.09 -19.62 1.01
C ALA A 262 17.46 -18.50 0.03
N ALA A 263 18.74 -18.22 -0.16
CA ALA A 263 19.17 -17.19 -1.10
C ALA A 263 20.30 -17.67 -2.02
N VAL A 264 20.23 -17.26 -3.28
CA VAL A 264 21.31 -17.39 -4.26
C VAL A 264 21.48 -16.07 -5.01
N GLY A 265 22.58 -15.36 -4.75
CA GLY A 265 22.81 -14.02 -5.29
C GLY A 265 21.63 -13.08 -5.01
N LEU A 266 20.95 -12.62 -6.06
CA LEU A 266 19.77 -11.76 -5.96
C LEU A 266 18.45 -12.51 -5.78
N GLN A 267 18.41 -13.84 -5.95
CA GLN A 267 17.19 -14.61 -5.74
C GLN A 267 17.05 -14.99 -4.27
N VAL A 268 15.86 -14.76 -3.71
CA VAL A 268 15.51 -15.14 -2.34
C VAL A 268 14.18 -15.88 -2.34
N CYS A 269 14.15 -17.05 -1.72
CA CYS A 269 12.94 -17.85 -1.53
C CYS A 269 12.58 -17.89 -0.04
N LEU A 270 11.35 -17.49 0.28
CA LEU A 270 10.77 -17.67 1.62
C LEU A 270 10.21 -19.09 1.73
N VAL A 271 10.46 -19.73 2.87
CA VAL A 271 10.00 -21.10 3.13
C VAL A 271 9.31 -21.23 4.49
N ALA A 272 8.35 -22.14 4.56
CA ALA A 272 7.84 -22.69 5.80
C ALA A 272 8.49 -24.07 6.02
N ILE A 273 9.09 -24.29 7.18
CA ILE A 273 9.75 -25.55 7.52
C ILE A 273 8.90 -26.24 8.56
N ARG A 274 8.44 -27.45 8.28
CA ARG A 274 7.56 -28.24 9.15
C ARG A 274 8.15 -29.59 9.47
N LYS A 275 7.59 -30.26 10.48
CA LYS A 275 7.92 -31.65 10.78
C LYS A 275 7.63 -32.51 9.56
N ASP A 276 8.59 -33.33 9.16
CA ASP A 276 8.36 -34.34 8.15
C ASP A 276 7.59 -35.51 8.77
N GLU A 277 6.36 -35.74 8.30
CA GLU A 277 5.51 -36.83 8.78
C GLU A 277 6.07 -38.22 8.45
N MET A 278 6.95 -38.32 7.45
CA MET A 278 7.56 -39.57 7.02
C MET A 278 8.73 -40.00 7.90
N THR A 279 9.23 -39.13 8.77
CA THR A 279 10.38 -39.40 9.64
C THR A 279 10.07 -39.04 11.10
N GLU A 280 10.64 -39.75 12.07
CA GLU A 280 10.30 -39.53 13.49
C GLU A 280 10.59 -38.08 13.96
N ARG A 281 11.70 -37.51 13.46
CA ARG A 281 12.22 -36.20 13.86
C ARG A 281 12.79 -35.38 12.69
N GLY A 282 12.51 -35.72 11.44
CA GLY A 282 13.00 -34.93 10.31
C GLY A 282 12.16 -33.68 10.08
N ALA A 283 12.65 -32.82 9.20
CA ALA A 283 11.98 -31.60 8.78
C ALA A 283 11.91 -31.54 7.25
N LYS A 284 10.90 -30.82 6.75
CA LYS A 284 10.70 -30.55 5.33
C LYS A 284 10.44 -29.06 5.11
N ALA A 285 11.08 -28.48 4.11
CA ALA A 285 10.81 -27.12 3.68
C ALA A 285 9.73 -27.10 2.58
N GLU A 286 8.81 -26.15 2.68
CA GLU A 286 7.80 -25.83 1.68
C GLU A 286 8.00 -24.39 1.22
N ILE A 287 8.05 -24.21 -0.09
CA ILE A 287 8.24 -22.90 -0.71
C ILE A 287 6.97 -22.08 -0.49
N ILE A 288 7.13 -20.88 0.08
CA ILE A 288 6.07 -19.88 0.18
C ILE A 288 6.06 -19.08 -1.13
N GLU A 289 7.18 -18.43 -1.45
CA GLU A 289 7.32 -17.63 -2.67
C GLU A 289 8.80 -17.30 -2.94
N THR A 290 9.15 -17.08 -4.21
CA THR A 290 10.50 -16.65 -4.64
C THR A 290 10.49 -15.23 -5.19
N TYR A 291 11.51 -14.47 -4.85
CA TYR A 291 11.65 -13.04 -5.14
C TYR A 291 13.00 -12.76 -5.80
N ASP A 292 13.00 -11.76 -6.69
CA ASP A 292 14.20 -11.23 -7.32
C ASP A 292 14.55 -9.88 -6.69
N LEU A 293 15.62 -9.86 -5.88
CA LEU A 293 16.10 -8.65 -5.23
C LEU A 293 16.72 -7.63 -6.21
N GLY A 294 16.94 -7.99 -7.47
CA GLY A 294 17.32 -7.06 -8.53
C GLY A 294 16.17 -6.15 -8.96
N ASP A 295 14.94 -6.63 -8.89
CA ASP A 295 13.74 -5.90 -9.29
C ASP A 295 13.08 -5.15 -8.13
N LEU A 296 12.70 -3.89 -8.35
CA LEU A 296 12.08 -3.06 -7.30
C LEU A 296 10.71 -3.59 -6.87
N SER A 297 9.86 -4.01 -7.81
CA SER A 297 8.52 -4.50 -7.49
C SER A 297 8.59 -5.78 -6.67
N SER A 298 9.49 -6.68 -7.05
CA SER A 298 9.76 -7.92 -6.32
C SER A 298 10.36 -7.66 -4.93
N ARG A 299 11.30 -6.69 -4.79
CA ARG A 299 11.79 -6.24 -3.47
C ARG A 299 10.69 -5.72 -2.55
N LEU A 300 9.75 -4.92 -3.06
CA LEU A 300 8.62 -4.41 -2.27
C LEU A 300 7.63 -5.52 -1.89
N SER A 301 7.41 -6.49 -2.78
CA SER A 301 6.60 -7.67 -2.48
C SER A 301 7.25 -8.54 -1.40
N PHE A 302 8.57 -8.74 -1.50
CA PHE A 302 9.36 -9.44 -0.50
C PHE A 302 9.31 -8.76 0.87
N PHE A 303 9.43 -7.42 0.90
CA PHE A 303 9.28 -6.61 2.12
C PHE A 303 7.93 -6.86 2.81
N LEU A 304 6.83 -6.78 2.05
CA LEU A 304 5.48 -7.01 2.58
C LEU A 304 5.31 -8.46 3.08
N ALA A 305 5.81 -9.44 2.34
CA ALA A 305 5.77 -10.84 2.75
C ALA A 305 6.51 -11.07 4.07
N LEU A 306 7.72 -10.50 4.21
CA LEU A 306 8.52 -10.64 5.43
C LEU A 306 7.87 -9.93 6.63
N LEU A 307 7.24 -8.77 6.42
CA LEU A 307 6.42 -8.11 7.43
C LEU A 307 5.23 -8.98 7.85
N ASN A 308 4.50 -9.56 6.90
CA ASN A 308 3.37 -10.44 7.21
C ASN A 308 3.82 -11.67 8.00
N LEU A 309 4.92 -12.32 7.59
CA LEU A 309 5.50 -13.46 8.33
C LEU A 309 5.95 -13.08 9.74
N SER A 310 6.52 -11.90 9.92
CA SER A 310 6.99 -11.42 11.22
C SER A 310 5.89 -11.39 12.29
N THR A 311 4.64 -11.13 11.87
CA THR A 311 3.48 -11.10 12.78
C THR A 311 3.19 -12.46 13.42
N LEU A 312 3.61 -13.54 12.76
CA LEU A 312 3.38 -14.92 13.20
C LEU A 312 4.45 -15.42 14.19
N PHE A 313 5.57 -14.70 14.37
CA PHE A 313 6.67 -15.18 15.21
C PHE A 313 6.26 -15.27 16.68
N ARG A 314 5.50 -14.29 17.19
CA ARG A 314 5.02 -14.29 18.58
C ARG A 314 4.11 -15.48 18.90
N PRO A 315 2.99 -15.70 18.16
CA PRO A 315 2.14 -16.85 18.44
C PRO A 315 2.89 -18.16 18.25
N LEU A 316 3.79 -18.25 17.27
CA LEU A 316 4.57 -19.44 17.04
C LEU A 316 5.47 -19.81 18.23
N VAL A 317 6.24 -18.85 18.75
CA VAL A 317 7.11 -19.06 19.92
C VAL A 317 6.32 -19.50 21.15
N SER A 318 5.07 -19.05 21.28
CA SER A 318 4.22 -19.43 22.41
C SER A 318 3.79 -20.89 22.42
N LEU A 319 3.91 -21.58 21.27
CA LEU A 319 3.64 -23.02 21.14
C LEU A 319 4.86 -23.89 21.44
N ILE A 320 6.06 -23.31 21.47
CA ILE A 320 7.32 -24.05 21.59
C ILE A 320 7.75 -24.04 23.05
N GLN A 321 8.12 -25.19 23.61
CA GLN A 321 8.59 -25.23 24.99
C GLN A 321 9.89 -24.43 25.13
N PRO A 322 10.03 -23.62 26.20
CA PRO A 322 11.25 -22.86 26.43
C PRO A 322 12.47 -23.77 26.56
N MET A 323 13.49 -23.53 25.71
CA MET A 323 14.77 -24.21 25.84
C MET A 323 15.64 -23.57 26.95
N ASN A 324 16.28 -24.40 27.77
CA ASN A 324 17.22 -23.94 28.81
C ASN A 324 18.46 -23.26 28.23
N VAL A 325 18.85 -23.64 27.01
CA VAL A 325 20.01 -23.09 26.31
C VAL A 325 19.57 -22.61 24.94
N ARG A 326 20.14 -21.50 24.48
CA ARG A 326 19.89 -20.97 23.13
C ARG A 326 20.28 -22.00 22.07
N GLU A 327 19.38 -22.24 21.13
CA GLU A 327 19.64 -22.96 19.89
C GLU A 327 20.83 -22.31 19.18
N TYR A 328 21.78 -23.11 18.68
CA TYR A 328 23.03 -22.60 18.10
C TYR A 328 23.88 -21.68 19.02
N GLY A 329 23.60 -21.71 20.33
CA GLY A 329 24.34 -21.00 21.35
C GLY A 329 25.79 -21.46 21.47
N ILE A 330 26.59 -20.65 22.17
CA ILE A 330 27.98 -20.97 22.53
C ILE A 330 28.09 -20.81 24.04
N ILE A 331 28.50 -21.86 24.72
CA ILE A 331 28.87 -21.84 26.15
C ILE A 331 30.39 -21.70 26.21
N ARG A 332 30.88 -20.71 26.95
CA ARG A 332 32.31 -20.53 27.21
C ARG A 332 32.60 -21.00 28.64
N LEU A 333 33.46 -22.00 28.76
CA LEU A 333 33.91 -22.52 30.05
C LEU A 333 35.10 -21.69 30.57
N GLY A 334 35.28 -21.67 31.90
CA GLY A 334 36.35 -20.88 32.55
C GLY A 334 37.77 -21.28 32.15
N ASN A 335 37.95 -22.48 31.58
CA ASN A 335 39.23 -22.97 31.03
C ASN A 335 39.47 -22.55 29.57
N GLY A 336 38.60 -21.70 28.99
CA GLY A 336 38.70 -21.23 27.61
C GLY A 336 38.09 -22.17 26.56
N VAL A 337 37.58 -23.35 26.95
CA VAL A 337 36.88 -24.26 26.04
C VAL A 337 35.52 -23.68 25.66
N GLN A 338 35.19 -23.73 24.37
CA GLN A 338 33.90 -23.32 23.85
C GLN A 338 33.09 -24.54 23.43
N ILE A 339 31.86 -24.65 23.91
CA ILE A 339 30.89 -25.66 23.49
C ILE A 339 29.84 -24.97 22.63
N SER A 340 29.68 -25.41 21.39
CA SER A 340 28.75 -24.83 20.45
C SER A 340 27.74 -25.90 20.01
N PHE A 341 26.44 -25.59 20.17
CA PHE A 341 25.35 -26.51 19.80
C PHE A 341 25.06 -26.40 18.31
N ALA A 342 24.96 -27.51 17.59
CA ALA A 342 24.62 -27.51 16.18
C ALA A 342 23.36 -28.35 15.98
N GLU A 343 22.94 -28.55 14.73
CA GLU A 343 21.74 -29.33 14.37
C GLU A 343 21.68 -30.69 15.09
N ASN A 344 22.58 -31.60 14.69
CA ASN A 344 22.64 -32.98 15.18
C ASN A 344 23.93 -33.29 15.95
N CYS A 345 24.74 -32.28 16.27
CA CYS A 345 26.01 -32.47 16.97
C CYS A 345 26.32 -31.34 17.96
N VAL A 346 27.31 -31.60 18.81
CA VAL A 346 27.88 -30.61 19.74
C VAL A 346 29.36 -30.48 19.41
N MET A 347 29.79 -29.28 19.07
CA MET A 347 31.18 -28.99 18.74
C MET A 347 31.89 -28.43 19.98
N LYS A 348 33.08 -28.96 20.27
CA LYS A 348 33.95 -28.44 21.33
C LYS A 348 35.21 -27.86 20.72
N THR A 349 35.43 -26.57 20.94
CA THR A 349 36.63 -25.86 20.50
C THR A 349 37.53 -25.62 21.70
N TYR A 350 38.77 -26.09 21.62
CA TYR A 350 39.78 -25.93 22.68
C TYR A 350 40.68 -24.74 22.36
N PRO A 351 41.13 -23.97 23.38
CA PRO A 351 42.04 -22.86 23.17
C PRO A 351 43.43 -23.35 22.72
N PHE A 352 44.11 -22.54 21.90
CA PHE A 352 45.46 -22.84 21.41
C PHE A 352 46.42 -23.05 22.61
N GLY A 353 46.94 -24.27 22.74
CA GLY A 353 47.80 -24.69 23.87
C GLY A 353 47.27 -25.87 24.69
N TYR A 354 46.04 -26.34 24.45
CA TYR A 354 45.48 -27.54 25.10
C TYR A 354 45.70 -28.85 24.32
N ALA A 355 46.36 -28.80 23.17
CA ALA A 355 46.78 -30.01 22.45
C ALA A 355 48.00 -30.62 23.15
N LYS A 356 47.74 -31.56 24.05
CA LYS A 356 48.69 -32.62 24.44
C LYS A 356 48.03 -33.96 24.21
#